data_AF-A0A554L632-F1
#
_entry.id   AF-A0A554L632-F1
#
_cell.length_a   1.000
_cell.length_b   1.000
_cell.length_c   1.000
_cell.angle_alpha   90.00
_cell.angle_beta   90.00
_cell.angle_gamma   90.00
#
_symmetry.space_group_name_H-M   'P 1'
#
loop_
_entity.id
_entity.type
_entity.pdbx_description
1 polymer ?
#
loop_
_entity_poly.entity_id
_entity_poly.type
_entity_poly.pdbx_seq_one_letter_code
_entity_poly.pdbx_strand_id
1 'polypeptide(L)'
;MFFSILIFIFTLLVLVIIHELGHFLVAKRFGIKVLEFGFGIPPRVWGKKIGETLYSLNLLPIGGFVRLLGEDEVDKNVLKDKNSFAAAAVHKRILVVIAGVVMNLLLAWVIFYTVIIYQNFRVIYPTIEPAVFVGLVQKDFPAEIAGIKVGDRILKVDEKEIKKFDDARNFIKEKNGQQVSLTLTDIDDKTERKITVTPKKVDDGNFLIGVGFSPLAIKQYTTLGEKIFSGITYSWDLTKVTFAGLGKLGADLGSGNLKRASESVSGPVGLAGISNNILSEGPGAFSFYLWFVGVISLTLTIFNVLPIPALDGGRLLFLVIEAVSRKKVREDIERMVHQIGFAVLLALAFLITYSDIRKIFS
;
A
#
# COMPACT_ATOMS: atom_id res chain seq x y z
N MET A 1 -16.92 4.81 -16.87
CA MET A 1 -15.57 5.21 -17.32
C MET A 1 -15.22 6.67 -17.02
N PHE A 2 -15.83 7.69 -17.68
CA PHE A 2 -15.47 9.10 -17.43
C PHE A 2 -15.61 9.52 -15.96
N PHE A 3 -16.76 9.21 -15.34
CA PHE A 3 -17.00 9.50 -13.92
C PHE A 3 -15.99 8.80 -12.99
N SER A 4 -15.66 7.54 -13.28
CA SER A 4 -14.67 6.76 -12.52
C SER A 4 -13.27 7.37 -12.59
N ILE A 5 -12.88 7.88 -13.77
CA ILE A 5 -11.60 8.59 -13.96
C ILE A 5 -11.58 9.88 -13.14
N LEU A 6 -12.69 10.64 -13.13
CA LEU A 6 -12.78 11.86 -12.33
C LEU A 6 -12.65 11.57 -10.83
N ILE A 7 -13.33 10.53 -10.34
CA ILE A 7 -13.20 10.07 -8.94
C ILE A 7 -11.76 9.64 -8.63
N PHE A 8 -11.11 8.92 -9.54
CA PHE A 8 -9.73 8.50 -9.37
C PHE A 8 -8.75 9.69 -9.30
N ILE A 9 -8.87 10.66 -10.21
CA ILE A 9 -8.05 11.89 -10.19
C ILE A 9 -8.29 12.66 -8.89
N PHE A 10 -9.56 12.82 -8.49
CA PHE A 10 -9.90 13.47 -7.22
C PHE A 10 -9.30 12.75 -6.01
N THR A 11 -9.31 11.41 -6.02
CA THR A 11 -8.69 10.59 -4.98
C THR A 11 -7.19 10.82 -4.90
N LEU A 12 -6.48 10.77 -6.03
CA LEU A 12 -5.04 11.06 -6.06
C LEU A 12 -4.74 12.48 -5.57
N LEU A 13 -5.57 13.45 -5.96
CA LEU A 13 -5.45 14.82 -5.47
C LEU A 13 -5.55 14.86 -3.94
N VAL A 14 -6.60 14.27 -3.35
CA VAL A 14 -6.77 14.24 -1.89
C VAL A 14 -5.57 13.58 -1.18
N LEU A 15 -5.07 12.46 -1.70
CA LEU A 15 -3.92 11.76 -1.13
C LEU A 15 -2.66 12.64 -1.14
N VAL A 16 -2.38 13.32 -2.25
CA VAL A 16 -1.23 14.24 -2.32
C VAL A 16 -1.44 15.45 -1.40
N ILE A 17 -2.65 16.00 -1.30
CA ILE A 17 -2.93 17.12 -0.40
C ILE A 17 -2.65 16.75 1.06
N ILE A 18 -3.07 15.55 1.48
CA ILE A 18 -2.84 15.08 2.84
C ILE A 18 -1.33 14.90 3.12
N HIS A 19 -0.59 14.42 2.12
CA HIS A 19 0.87 14.35 2.17
C HIS A 19 1.51 15.75 2.32
N GLU A 20 1.21 16.68 1.42
CA GLU A 20 1.74 18.05 1.47
C GLU A 20 1.35 18.76 2.77
N LEU A 21 0.15 18.50 3.28
CA LEU A 21 -0.32 19.04 4.56
C LEU A 21 0.59 18.62 5.71
N GLY A 22 1.16 17.41 5.68
CA GLY A 22 2.14 16.96 6.66
C GLY A 22 3.37 17.87 6.72
N HIS A 23 4.03 18.09 5.56
CA HIS A 23 5.17 18.99 5.47
C HIS A 23 4.80 20.41 5.93
N PHE A 24 3.67 20.92 5.45
CA PHE A 24 3.16 22.25 5.78
C PHE A 24 3.01 22.46 7.29
N LEU A 25 2.28 21.56 7.96
CA LEU A 25 1.98 21.68 9.39
C LEU A 25 3.25 21.65 10.25
N VAL A 26 4.17 20.74 9.94
CA VAL A 26 5.40 20.60 10.72
C VAL A 26 6.38 21.74 10.43
N ALA A 27 6.47 22.21 9.18
CA ALA A 27 7.28 23.37 8.83
C ALA A 27 6.82 24.63 9.57
N LYS A 28 5.50 24.90 9.55
CA LYS A 28 4.90 26.02 10.29
C LYS A 28 5.14 25.92 11.79
N ARG A 29 5.01 24.73 12.37
CA ARG A 29 5.28 24.50 13.80
C ARG A 29 6.72 24.83 14.20
N PHE A 30 7.68 24.65 13.30
CA PHE A 30 9.09 24.98 13.54
C PHE A 30 9.48 26.40 13.14
N GLY A 31 8.54 27.23 12.67
CA GLY A 31 8.81 28.59 12.22
C GLY A 31 9.53 28.65 10.87
N ILE A 32 9.52 27.56 10.10
CA ILE A 32 10.07 27.54 8.74
C ILE A 32 9.05 28.21 7.82
N LYS A 33 9.52 29.20 7.05
CA LYS A 33 8.65 30.00 6.20
C LYS A 33 8.18 29.18 5.00
N VAL A 34 6.86 29.02 4.89
CA VAL A 34 6.23 28.41 3.72
C VAL A 34 5.83 29.52 2.75
N LEU A 35 6.48 29.54 1.59
CA LEU A 35 6.24 30.53 0.53
C LEU A 35 4.92 30.26 -0.18
N GLU A 36 4.68 29.00 -0.53
CA GLU A 36 3.51 28.59 -1.31
C GLU A 36 3.07 27.19 -0.91
N PHE A 37 1.76 27.03 -0.72
CA PHE A 37 1.08 25.75 -0.58
C PHE A 37 0.17 25.60 -1.81
N GLY A 38 0.63 24.82 -2.79
CA GLY A 38 0.04 24.77 -4.10
C GLY A 38 -0.59 23.41 -4.42
N PHE A 39 -1.70 23.45 -5.13
CA PHE A 39 -2.37 22.28 -5.67
C PHE A 39 -2.18 22.25 -7.18
N GLY A 40 -1.83 21.09 -7.73
CA GLY A 40 -1.58 20.93 -9.15
C GLY A 40 -0.25 21.50 -9.63
N ILE A 41 0.05 21.28 -10.92
CA ILE A 41 1.28 21.77 -11.58
C ILE A 41 1.01 23.13 -12.24
N PRO A 42 1.94 24.11 -12.12
CA PRO A 42 1.88 25.42 -12.79
C PRO A 42 1.55 25.35 -14.30
N PRO A 43 0.99 26.43 -14.89
CA PRO A 43 0.84 27.79 -14.33
C PRO A 43 -0.31 27.93 -13.33
N ARG A 44 -0.23 28.95 -12.47
CA ARG A 44 -1.24 29.26 -11.46
C ARG A 44 -2.51 29.81 -12.11
N VAL A 45 -3.66 29.23 -11.77
CA VAL A 45 -4.98 29.71 -12.19
C VAL A 45 -5.57 30.66 -11.15
N TRP A 46 -5.43 30.32 -9.87
CA TRP A 46 -5.92 31.14 -8.77
C TRP A 46 -4.99 31.05 -7.57
N GLY A 47 -4.97 32.09 -6.74
CA GLY A 47 -4.30 32.01 -5.46
C GLY A 47 -4.69 33.10 -4.50
N LYS A 48 -4.64 32.79 -3.20
CA LYS A 48 -4.92 33.70 -2.11
C LYS A 48 -3.78 33.66 -1.10
N LYS A 49 -3.22 34.82 -0.79
CA LYS A 49 -2.23 34.94 0.27
C LYS A 49 -2.95 35.03 1.62
N ILE A 50 -2.64 34.12 2.53
CA ILE A 50 -3.16 34.14 3.90
C ILE A 50 -1.94 34.18 4.84
N GLY A 51 -1.78 35.29 5.55
CA GLY A 51 -0.56 35.59 6.29
C GLY A 51 0.64 35.71 5.34
N GLU A 52 1.67 34.91 5.56
CA GLU A 52 2.88 34.88 4.73
C GLU A 52 2.84 33.85 3.59
N THR A 53 1.88 32.92 3.62
CA THR A 53 1.82 31.78 2.69
C THR A 53 0.83 32.05 1.57
N LEU A 54 1.26 31.75 0.34
CA LEU A 54 0.39 31.77 -0.82
C LEU A 54 -0.28 30.41 -1.02
N TYR A 55 -1.61 30.37 -0.95
CA TYR A 55 -2.37 29.18 -1.28
C TYR A 55 -2.74 29.25 -2.76
N SER A 56 -2.32 28.29 -3.57
CA SER A 56 -2.50 28.34 -5.03
C SER A 56 -3.22 27.11 -5.59
N LEU A 57 -4.04 27.36 -6.60
CA LEU A 57 -4.64 26.36 -7.48
C LEU A 57 -4.00 26.53 -8.86
N ASN A 58 -3.34 25.49 -9.36
CA ASN A 58 -2.65 25.50 -10.64
C ASN A 58 -3.45 24.75 -11.71
N LEU A 59 -3.08 24.96 -12.98
CA LEU A 59 -3.86 24.54 -14.15
C LEU A 59 -4.05 23.03 -14.25
N LEU A 60 -2.98 22.26 -14.01
CA LEU A 60 -3.03 20.81 -14.11
C LEU A 60 -3.38 20.23 -12.74
N PRO A 61 -4.54 19.57 -12.55
CA PRO A 61 -5.02 19.09 -11.25
C PRO A 61 -4.33 17.77 -10.83
N ILE A 62 -3.01 17.71 -10.99
CA ILE A 62 -2.18 16.54 -10.71
C ILE A 62 -1.10 16.98 -9.74
N GLY A 63 -1.01 16.30 -8.61
CA GLY A 63 -0.01 16.60 -7.58
C GLY A 63 -0.34 17.82 -6.71
N GLY A 64 0.65 18.20 -5.91
CA GLY A 64 0.64 19.32 -4.99
C GLY A 64 2.07 19.58 -4.55
N PHE A 65 2.30 20.71 -3.91
CA PHE A 65 3.63 21.05 -3.40
C PHE A 65 3.57 22.00 -2.22
N VAL A 66 4.53 21.86 -1.30
CA VAL A 66 4.88 22.87 -0.30
C VAL A 66 6.22 23.48 -0.64
N ARG A 67 6.25 24.76 -1.03
CA ARG A 67 7.51 25.49 -1.26
C ARG A 67 8.00 26.09 0.05
N LEU A 68 9.03 25.51 0.63
CA LEU A 68 9.72 26.04 1.80
C LEU A 68 10.80 27.05 1.39
N LEU A 69 10.99 28.08 2.20
CA LEU A 69 12.09 29.03 2.00
C LEU A 69 13.43 28.30 2.12
N GLY A 70 14.28 28.39 1.09
CA GLY A 70 15.65 27.83 1.12
C GLY A 70 15.76 26.31 0.97
N GLU A 71 14.72 25.63 0.49
CA GLU A 71 14.76 24.19 0.21
C GLU A 71 15.47 23.83 -1.11
N ASP A 72 15.35 24.68 -2.14
CA ASP A 72 15.99 24.53 -3.46
C ASP A 72 16.57 25.86 -3.97
N GLU A 73 17.13 26.65 -3.06
CA GLU A 73 17.60 28.02 -3.34
C GLU A 73 19.12 28.09 -3.54
N VAL A 74 19.59 28.98 -4.42
CA VAL A 74 21.04 29.18 -4.68
C VAL A 74 21.57 30.42 -3.95
N ASP A 75 20.69 31.36 -3.62
CA ASP A 75 21.07 32.57 -2.91
C ASP A 75 21.50 32.25 -1.46
N LYS A 76 22.79 32.45 -1.19
CA LYS A 76 23.40 32.26 0.13
C LYS A 76 22.76 33.10 1.23
N ASN A 77 22.14 34.23 0.90
CA ASN A 77 21.43 35.05 1.88
C ASN A 77 20.13 34.38 2.32
N VAL A 78 19.40 33.78 1.36
CA VAL A 78 18.16 33.03 1.66
C VAL A 78 18.46 31.74 2.41
N LEU A 79 19.57 31.06 2.08
CA LEU A 79 20.01 29.85 2.78
C LEU A 79 20.41 30.12 4.24
N LYS A 80 20.84 31.35 4.56
CA LYS A 80 21.20 31.78 5.92
C LYS A 80 20.06 32.43 6.70
N ASP A 81 18.90 32.67 6.08
CA ASP A 81 17.74 33.23 6.77
C ASP A 81 17.32 32.30 7.92
N LYS A 82 17.08 32.86 9.11
CA LYS A 82 16.70 32.10 10.31
C LYS A 82 15.41 31.27 10.14
N ASN A 83 14.52 31.68 9.23
CA ASN A 83 13.27 31.00 8.92
C ASN A 83 13.40 30.08 7.68
N SER A 84 14.61 29.92 7.15
CA SER A 84 14.92 29.04 6.03
C SER A 84 14.98 27.58 6.47
N PHE A 85 14.50 26.70 5.60
CA PHE A 85 14.64 25.26 5.76
C PHE A 85 16.12 24.86 5.88
N ALA A 86 16.99 25.37 5.00
CA ALA A 86 18.42 25.06 5.02
C ALA A 86 19.14 25.49 6.31
N ALA A 87 18.68 26.59 6.93
CA ALA A 87 19.22 27.09 8.20
C ALA A 87 18.69 26.31 9.42
N ALA A 88 17.57 25.60 9.29
CA ALA A 88 16.98 24.85 10.38
C ALA A 88 17.85 23.66 10.81
N ALA A 89 17.79 23.36 12.12
CA ALA A 89 18.48 22.20 12.68
C ALA A 89 18.07 20.91 11.95
N VAL A 90 19.02 19.99 11.78
CA VAL A 90 18.84 18.77 10.97
C VAL A 90 17.62 17.95 11.42
N HIS A 91 17.40 17.80 12.73
CA HIS A 91 16.24 17.08 13.25
C HIS A 91 14.90 17.75 12.87
N LYS A 92 14.83 19.09 12.79
CA LYS A 92 13.63 19.80 12.34
C LYS A 92 13.37 19.54 10.87
N ARG A 93 14.41 19.59 10.03
CA ARG A 93 14.32 19.25 8.60
C ARG A 93 13.86 17.80 8.40
N ILE A 94 14.44 16.85 9.12
CA ILE A 94 14.05 15.44 9.10
C ILE A 94 12.57 15.28 9.45
N LEU A 95 12.11 15.92 10.53
CA LEU A 95 10.71 15.85 10.95
C LEU A 95 9.77 16.46 9.91
N VAL A 96 10.15 17.54 9.23
CA VAL A 96 9.35 18.12 8.13
C VAL A 96 9.26 17.14 6.97
N VAL A 97 10.37 16.56 6.53
CA VAL A 97 10.39 15.61 5.40
C VAL A 97 9.61 14.34 5.72
N ILE A 98 9.72 13.80 6.94
CA ILE A 98 8.97 12.60 7.34
C ILE A 98 7.47 12.90 7.54
N ALA A 99 7.08 14.14 7.81
CA ALA A 99 5.70 14.48 8.13
C ALA A 99 4.71 14.13 7.01
N GLY A 100 5.07 14.36 5.75
CA GLY A 100 4.21 14.01 4.61
C GLY A 100 3.98 12.51 4.50
N VAL A 101 5.05 11.72 4.63
CA VAL A 101 4.99 10.25 4.69
C VAL A 101 4.08 9.79 5.82
N VAL A 102 4.26 10.33 7.03
CA VAL A 102 3.46 9.95 8.20
C VAL A 102 1.99 10.26 8.01
N MET A 103 1.64 11.39 7.39
CA MET A 103 0.24 11.72 7.13
C MET A 103 -0.45 10.71 6.20
N ASN A 104 0.24 10.24 5.15
CA ASN A 104 -0.31 9.18 4.30
C ASN A 104 -0.38 7.83 5.03
N LEU A 105 0.60 7.49 5.86
CA LEU A 105 0.55 6.28 6.67
C LEU A 105 -0.66 6.28 7.62
N LEU A 106 -0.89 7.40 8.31
CA LEU A 106 -2.03 7.59 9.20
C LEU A 106 -3.36 7.51 8.44
N LEU A 107 -3.43 8.13 7.26
CA LEU A 107 -4.62 8.05 6.41
C LEU A 107 -4.91 6.60 5.99
N ALA A 108 -3.90 5.86 5.55
CA ALA A 108 -4.04 4.45 5.21
C ALA A 108 -4.56 3.64 6.40
N TRP A 109 -4.02 3.84 7.61
CA TRP A 109 -4.48 3.17 8.82
C TRP A 109 -5.95 3.42 9.11
N VAL A 110 -6.38 4.69 9.03
CA VAL A 110 -7.77 5.08 9.26
C VAL A 110 -8.69 4.46 8.21
N ILE A 111 -8.29 4.49 6.93
CA ILE A 111 -9.07 3.90 5.84
C ILE A 111 -9.21 2.39 6.02
N PHE A 112 -8.12 1.67 6.25
CA PHE A 112 -8.17 0.21 6.44
C PHE A 112 -8.98 -0.17 7.67
N TYR A 113 -8.80 0.53 8.79
CA TYR A 113 -9.59 0.31 10.00
C TYR A 113 -11.10 0.48 9.71
N THR A 114 -11.48 1.54 9.01
CA THR A 114 -12.87 1.82 8.62
C THR A 114 -13.44 0.69 7.76
N VAL A 115 -12.69 0.25 6.75
CA VAL A 115 -13.10 -0.86 5.87
C VAL A 115 -13.23 -2.18 6.65
N ILE A 116 -12.27 -2.48 7.52
CA ILE A 116 -12.25 -3.72 8.31
C ILE A 116 -13.44 -3.76 9.27
N ILE A 117 -13.79 -2.65 9.92
CA ILE A 117 -15.00 -2.56 10.76
C ILE A 117 -16.25 -2.82 9.93
N TYR A 118 -16.38 -2.16 8.78
CA TYR A 118 -17.53 -2.33 7.89
C TYR A 118 -17.70 -3.78 7.43
N GLN A 119 -16.60 -4.53 7.31
CA GLN A 119 -16.58 -5.95 6.96
C GLN A 119 -16.66 -6.88 8.19
N ASN A 120 -17.15 -6.41 9.34
CA ASN A 120 -17.26 -7.18 10.58
C ASN A 120 -15.92 -7.79 11.04
N PHE A 121 -14.85 -7.01 10.95
CA PHE A 121 -13.50 -7.40 11.32
C PHE A 121 -12.94 -8.59 10.52
N ARG A 122 -13.40 -8.74 9.28
CA ARG A 122 -12.86 -9.69 8.29
C ARG A 122 -12.24 -8.92 7.14
N VAL A 123 -11.11 -9.40 6.63
CA VAL A 123 -10.45 -8.77 5.48
C VAL A 123 -9.72 -9.82 4.65
N ILE A 124 -9.62 -9.57 3.35
CA ILE A 124 -8.75 -10.34 2.46
C ILE A 124 -7.30 -10.06 2.86
N TYR A 125 -6.62 -11.10 3.32
CA TYR A 125 -5.24 -11.03 3.74
C TYR A 125 -4.32 -11.02 2.50
N PRO A 126 -3.37 -10.09 2.41
CA PRO A 126 -2.47 -10.03 1.27
C PRO A 126 -1.51 -11.23 1.32
N THR A 127 -1.49 -12.04 0.25
CA THR A 127 -0.57 -13.16 0.07
C THR A 127 0.17 -13.04 -1.25
N ILE A 128 1.39 -13.55 -1.32
CA ILE A 128 2.23 -13.50 -2.53
C ILE A 128 1.89 -14.65 -3.47
N GLU A 129 1.57 -15.82 -2.91
CA GLU A 129 1.32 -17.04 -3.66
C GLU A 129 -0.14 -17.47 -3.54
N PRO A 130 -0.72 -18.02 -4.63
CA PRO A 130 -1.99 -18.72 -4.55
C PRO A 130 -1.85 -19.91 -3.61
N ALA A 131 -2.76 -20.04 -2.66
CA ALA A 131 -2.84 -21.19 -1.78
C ALA A 131 -4.30 -21.50 -1.44
N VAL A 132 -4.52 -22.66 -0.82
CA VAL A 132 -5.85 -23.09 -0.40
C VAL A 132 -6.06 -22.71 1.04
N PHE A 133 -6.91 -21.73 1.27
CA PHE A 133 -7.23 -21.24 2.61
C PHE A 133 -8.62 -21.68 3.07
N VAL A 134 -8.78 -21.75 4.38
CA VAL A 134 -10.08 -21.91 5.05
C VAL A 134 -10.79 -20.56 5.06
N GLY A 135 -11.79 -20.38 4.20
CA GLY A 135 -12.57 -19.14 4.11
C GLY A 135 -13.80 -19.11 5.03
N LEU A 136 -14.33 -20.29 5.37
CA LEU A 136 -15.46 -20.46 6.27
C LEU A 136 -15.32 -21.77 7.04
N VAL A 137 -15.70 -21.75 8.31
CA VAL A 137 -15.90 -22.94 9.13
C VAL A 137 -17.37 -22.94 9.58
N GLN A 138 -18.10 -24.00 9.24
CA GLN A 138 -19.50 -24.17 9.61
C GLN A 138 -19.61 -24.59 11.07
N LYS A 139 -20.58 -23.99 11.78
CA LYS A 139 -20.88 -24.33 13.16
C LYS A 139 -21.44 -25.75 13.26
N ASP A 140 -21.11 -26.47 14.33
CA ASP A 140 -21.58 -27.83 14.65
C ASP A 140 -21.11 -28.91 13.66
N PHE A 141 -20.03 -28.62 12.91
CA PHE A 141 -19.39 -29.56 11.98
C PHE A 141 -18.01 -30.03 12.47
N PRO A 142 -17.50 -31.18 11.96
CA PRO A 142 -16.24 -31.76 12.40
C PRO A 142 -15.03 -30.82 12.37
N ALA A 143 -14.96 -29.90 11.41
CA ALA A 143 -13.86 -28.95 11.31
C ALA A 143 -13.80 -27.95 12.47
N GLU A 144 -14.96 -27.47 12.96
CA GLU A 144 -15.01 -26.58 14.12
C GLU A 144 -14.53 -27.31 15.37
N ILE A 145 -15.02 -28.53 15.61
CA ILE A 145 -14.66 -29.38 16.75
C ILE A 145 -13.15 -29.68 16.74
N ALA A 146 -12.59 -29.91 15.55
CA ALA A 146 -11.17 -30.17 15.37
C ALA A 146 -10.29 -28.92 15.48
N GLY A 147 -10.85 -27.73 15.70
CA GLY A 147 -10.12 -26.49 15.90
C GLY A 147 -9.56 -25.88 14.61
N ILE A 148 -10.15 -26.20 13.46
CA ILE A 148 -9.86 -25.51 12.19
C ILE A 148 -10.45 -24.10 12.27
N LYS A 149 -9.67 -23.11 11.85
CA LYS A 149 -10.00 -21.69 11.95
C LYS A 149 -10.00 -21.02 10.57
N VAL A 150 -10.81 -19.99 10.42
CA VAL A 150 -10.78 -19.12 9.24
C VAL A 150 -9.39 -18.50 9.11
N GLY A 151 -8.82 -18.57 7.91
CA GLY A 151 -7.48 -18.10 7.59
C GLY A 151 -6.40 -19.19 7.58
N ASP A 152 -6.68 -20.39 8.08
CA ASP A 152 -5.73 -21.51 7.97
C ASP A 152 -5.42 -21.84 6.51
N ARG A 153 -4.17 -22.17 6.22
CA ARG A 153 -3.73 -22.68 4.91
C ARG A 153 -3.64 -24.20 4.95
N ILE A 154 -4.16 -24.85 3.92
CA ILE A 154 -4.06 -26.30 3.74
C ILE A 154 -2.83 -26.62 2.92
N LEU A 155 -1.92 -27.38 3.53
CA LEU A 155 -0.71 -27.86 2.87
C LEU A 155 -0.93 -29.26 2.29
N LYS A 156 -1.54 -30.15 3.08
CA LYS A 156 -1.76 -31.55 2.68
C LYS A 156 -3.12 -32.08 3.15
N VAL A 157 -3.67 -32.98 2.34
CA VAL A 157 -4.77 -33.88 2.70
C VAL A 157 -4.20 -35.30 2.65
N ASP A 158 -4.15 -35.94 3.80
CA ASP A 158 -3.33 -37.11 4.11
C ASP A 158 -1.86 -36.91 3.72
N GLU A 159 -1.40 -37.60 2.69
CA GLU A 159 -0.04 -37.51 2.16
C GLU A 159 0.03 -36.69 0.87
N LYS A 160 -1.11 -36.25 0.33
CA LYS A 160 -1.19 -35.51 -0.93
C LYS A 160 -1.05 -34.01 -0.70
N GLU A 161 -0.13 -33.38 -1.42
CA GLU A 161 0.06 -31.93 -1.42
C GLU A 161 -1.13 -31.23 -2.11
N ILE A 162 -1.60 -30.14 -1.51
CA ILE A 162 -2.72 -29.36 -2.03
C ILE A 162 -2.22 -28.05 -2.63
N LYS A 163 -2.46 -27.86 -3.92
CA LYS A 163 -2.18 -26.59 -4.63
C LYS A 163 -3.44 -25.90 -5.12
N LYS A 164 -4.51 -26.66 -5.40
CA LYS A 164 -5.79 -26.11 -5.83
C LYS A 164 -6.90 -26.46 -4.87
N PHE A 165 -7.87 -25.55 -4.78
CA PHE A 165 -9.03 -25.72 -3.91
C PHE A 165 -9.82 -26.98 -4.28
N ASP A 166 -9.95 -27.28 -5.57
CA ASP A 166 -10.67 -28.46 -6.07
C ASP A 166 -10.00 -29.76 -5.63
N ASP A 167 -8.67 -29.80 -5.57
CA ASP A 167 -7.91 -30.97 -5.13
C ASP A 167 -8.26 -31.31 -3.68
N ALA A 168 -8.27 -30.32 -2.79
CA ALA A 168 -8.64 -30.50 -1.39
C ALA A 168 -10.08 -31.01 -1.24
N ARG A 169 -11.02 -30.40 -1.98
CA ARG A 169 -12.43 -30.80 -1.96
C ARG A 169 -12.61 -32.25 -2.44
N ASN A 170 -11.96 -32.62 -3.53
CA ASN A 170 -12.11 -33.93 -4.14
C ASN A 170 -11.51 -35.03 -3.27
N PHE A 171 -10.31 -34.83 -2.73
CA PHE A 171 -9.67 -35.82 -1.85
C PHE A 171 -10.44 -36.05 -0.55
N ILE A 172 -11.06 -35.02 0.02
CA ILE A 172 -11.91 -35.18 1.21
C ILE A 172 -13.20 -35.95 0.84
N LYS A 173 -13.80 -35.67 -0.32
CA LYS A 173 -15.00 -36.39 -0.78
C LYS A 173 -14.73 -37.87 -1.07
N GLU A 174 -13.58 -38.19 -1.68
CA GLU A 174 -13.16 -39.57 -1.97
C GLU A 174 -13.11 -40.46 -0.73
N LYS A 175 -12.90 -39.89 0.45
CA LYS A 175 -12.83 -40.62 1.72
C LYS A 175 -14.18 -41.13 2.20
N ASN A 176 -15.29 -40.62 1.66
CA ASN A 176 -16.64 -41.14 1.87
C ASN A 176 -17.00 -41.44 3.34
N GLY A 177 -16.71 -40.49 4.24
CA GLY A 177 -16.98 -40.62 5.68
C GLY A 177 -15.85 -41.23 6.51
N GLN A 178 -14.77 -41.70 5.86
CA GLN A 178 -13.56 -42.12 6.56
C GLN A 178 -12.76 -40.93 7.10
N GLN A 179 -11.93 -41.22 8.10
CA GLN A 179 -11.06 -40.25 8.73
C GLN A 179 -10.05 -39.66 7.73
N VAL A 180 -9.85 -38.34 7.79
CA VAL A 180 -8.94 -37.58 6.92
C VAL A 180 -7.95 -36.82 7.78
N SER A 181 -6.67 -36.93 7.46
CA SER A 181 -5.61 -36.12 8.07
C SER A 181 -5.42 -34.84 7.28
N LEU A 182 -5.42 -33.68 7.93
CA LEU A 182 -5.15 -32.39 7.33
C LEU A 182 -3.87 -31.82 7.94
N THR A 183 -2.91 -31.47 7.09
CA THR A 183 -1.77 -30.65 7.49
C THR A 183 -2.08 -29.20 7.16
N LEU A 184 -2.17 -28.38 8.20
CA LEU A 184 -2.55 -26.98 8.14
C LEU A 184 -1.42 -26.11 8.66
N THR A 185 -1.33 -24.88 8.19
CA THR A 185 -0.54 -23.83 8.84
C THR A 185 -1.37 -22.57 9.05
N ASP A 186 -0.95 -21.72 9.99
CA ASP A 186 -1.57 -20.41 10.16
C ASP A 186 -1.38 -19.51 8.93
N ILE A 187 -2.10 -18.39 8.90
CA ILE A 187 -2.10 -17.46 7.77
C ILE A 187 -0.73 -16.81 7.49
N ASP A 188 0.19 -16.88 8.46
CA ASP A 188 1.57 -16.35 8.38
C ASP A 188 2.60 -17.47 8.13
N ASP A 189 2.14 -18.69 7.84
CA ASP A 189 2.93 -19.91 7.66
C ASP A 189 3.85 -20.27 8.86
N LYS A 190 3.56 -19.80 10.08
CA LYS A 190 4.45 -19.98 11.25
C LYS A 190 4.22 -21.26 12.04
N THR A 191 2.98 -21.75 12.07
CA THR A 191 2.60 -22.89 12.92
C THR A 191 1.96 -24.01 12.11
N GLU A 192 2.76 -24.99 11.73
CA GLU A 192 2.25 -26.21 11.10
C GLU A 192 1.64 -27.14 12.15
N ARG A 193 0.44 -27.66 11.84
CA ARG A 193 -0.27 -28.60 12.69
C ARG A 193 -0.97 -29.66 11.85
N LYS A 194 -0.93 -30.89 12.36
CA LYS A 194 -1.65 -32.03 11.77
C LYS A 194 -2.90 -32.28 12.58
N ILE A 195 -4.05 -32.21 11.92
CA ILE A 195 -5.37 -32.38 12.53
C ILE A 195 -6.09 -33.51 11.82
N THR A 196 -6.78 -34.34 12.58
CA THR A 196 -7.55 -35.44 12.00
C THR A 196 -9.04 -35.16 12.14
N VAL A 197 -9.76 -35.23 11.03
CA VAL A 197 -11.19 -34.93 10.96
C VAL A 197 -11.96 -36.10 10.35
N THR A 198 -13.14 -36.40 10.91
CA THR A 198 -14.04 -37.40 10.36
C THR A 198 -15.25 -36.69 9.75
N PRO A 199 -15.45 -36.77 8.42
CA PRO A 199 -16.58 -36.12 7.74
C PRO A 199 -17.93 -36.60 8.29
N LYS A 200 -18.86 -35.66 8.51
CA LYS A 200 -20.23 -35.94 8.95
C LYS A 200 -21.14 -36.09 7.73
N LYS A 201 -22.03 -37.08 7.75
CA LYS A 201 -23.07 -37.24 6.72
C LYS A 201 -24.11 -36.12 6.83
N VAL A 202 -24.43 -35.47 5.71
CA VAL A 202 -25.49 -34.47 5.60
C VAL A 202 -26.70 -35.03 4.83
N ASP A 203 -27.83 -34.33 4.90
CA ASP A 203 -29.14 -34.81 4.40
C ASP A 203 -29.13 -35.18 2.91
N ASP A 204 -28.32 -34.51 2.10
CA ASP A 204 -28.10 -34.81 0.67
C ASP A 204 -27.27 -36.10 0.42
N GLY A 205 -27.00 -36.89 1.46
CA GLY A 205 -26.21 -38.12 1.38
C GLY A 205 -24.69 -37.94 1.30
N ASN A 206 -24.22 -36.70 1.12
CA ASN A 206 -22.81 -36.35 1.07
C ASN A 206 -22.15 -36.35 2.45
N PHE A 207 -20.82 -36.50 2.48
CA PHE A 207 -20.02 -36.35 3.70
C PHE A 207 -19.23 -35.05 3.67
N LEU A 208 -19.35 -34.25 4.72
CA LEU A 208 -18.72 -32.93 4.80
C LEU A 208 -18.00 -32.74 6.14
N ILE A 209 -16.84 -32.08 6.09
CA ILE A 209 -16.14 -31.61 7.29
C ILE A 209 -16.61 -30.22 7.75
N GLY A 210 -17.39 -29.50 6.92
CA GLY A 210 -17.89 -28.15 7.22
C GLY A 210 -16.90 -27.02 6.94
N VAL A 211 -16.00 -27.18 5.96
CA VAL A 211 -15.06 -26.12 5.55
C VAL A 211 -15.40 -25.61 4.16
N GLY A 212 -15.47 -24.27 4.04
CA GLY A 212 -15.45 -23.58 2.76
C GLY A 212 -14.02 -23.18 2.41
N PHE A 213 -13.43 -23.81 1.40
CA PHE A 213 -12.12 -23.42 0.88
C PHE A 213 -12.22 -22.18 -0.01
N SER A 214 -11.18 -21.35 0.04
CA SER A 214 -11.05 -20.12 -0.73
C SER A 214 -9.63 -20.00 -1.27
N PRO A 215 -9.43 -19.52 -2.52
CA PRO A 215 -8.11 -19.15 -3.02
C PRO A 215 -7.58 -17.86 -2.35
N LEU A 216 -8.48 -17.11 -1.70
CA LEU A 216 -8.16 -15.89 -0.96
C LEU A 216 -8.07 -16.20 0.54
N ALA A 217 -6.95 -15.81 1.14
CA ALA A 217 -6.76 -15.84 2.59
C ALA A 217 -7.69 -14.81 3.24
N ILE A 218 -8.46 -15.23 4.25
CA ILE A 218 -9.32 -14.33 5.03
C ILE A 218 -8.76 -14.25 6.44
N LYS A 219 -8.36 -13.05 6.87
CA LYS A 219 -7.98 -12.79 8.26
C LYS A 219 -9.19 -12.27 9.01
N GLN A 220 -9.51 -12.89 10.14
CA GLN A 220 -10.58 -12.46 11.04
C GLN A 220 -9.98 -11.99 12.36
N TYR A 221 -10.20 -10.73 12.72
CA TYR A 221 -9.75 -10.17 13.99
C TYR A 221 -10.78 -10.48 15.07
N THR A 222 -10.37 -11.20 16.11
CA THR A 222 -11.29 -11.77 17.11
C THR A 222 -11.19 -11.04 18.44
N THR A 223 -9.97 -10.75 18.90
CA THR A 223 -9.73 -10.12 20.20
C THR A 223 -9.92 -8.60 20.15
N LEU A 224 -10.19 -7.98 21.30
CA LEU A 224 -10.40 -6.52 21.35
C LEU A 224 -9.15 -5.75 20.90
N GLY A 225 -7.96 -6.18 21.32
CA GLY A 225 -6.69 -5.58 20.91
C GLY A 225 -6.45 -5.68 19.41
N GLU A 226 -6.66 -6.87 18.83
CA GLU A 226 -6.60 -7.09 17.39
C GLU A 226 -7.56 -6.19 16.61
N LYS A 227 -8.79 -6.06 17.10
CA LYS A 227 -9.81 -5.22 16.46
C LYS A 227 -9.41 -3.76 16.45
N ILE A 228 -8.98 -3.21 17.59
CA ILE A 228 -8.55 -1.81 17.74
C ILE A 228 -7.37 -1.48 16.82
N PHE A 229 -6.38 -2.36 16.74
CA PHE A 229 -5.17 -2.14 15.95
C PHE A 229 -5.23 -2.72 14.54
N SER A 230 -6.39 -3.20 14.09
CA SER A 230 -6.55 -3.93 12.82
C SER A 230 -6.07 -3.14 11.59
N GLY A 231 -6.28 -1.82 11.54
CA GLY A 231 -5.78 -0.97 10.46
C GLY A 231 -4.24 -0.87 10.42
N ILE A 232 -3.60 -0.83 11.59
CA ILE A 232 -2.14 -0.81 11.73
C ILE A 232 -1.56 -2.18 11.37
N THR A 233 -2.11 -3.26 11.94
CA THR A 233 -1.64 -4.62 11.65
C THR A 233 -1.81 -4.96 10.17
N TYR A 234 -2.94 -4.59 9.57
CA TYR A 234 -3.17 -4.81 8.14
C TYR A 234 -2.18 -4.02 7.28
N SER A 235 -1.89 -2.77 7.65
CA SER A 235 -0.91 -1.95 6.94
C SER A 235 0.50 -2.54 7.03
N TRP A 236 0.87 -3.06 8.19
CA TRP A 236 2.13 -3.77 8.38
C TRP A 236 2.20 -5.04 7.52
N ASP A 237 1.13 -5.83 7.49
CA ASP A 237 1.04 -7.05 6.69
C ASP A 237 1.16 -6.73 5.19
N LEU A 238 0.44 -5.71 4.72
CA LEU A 238 0.53 -5.25 3.34
C LEU A 238 1.92 -4.69 3.01
N THR A 239 2.56 -3.96 3.94
CA THR A 239 3.94 -3.46 3.75
C THR A 239 4.93 -4.59 3.54
N LYS A 240 4.88 -5.66 4.35
CA LYS A 240 5.73 -6.85 4.16
C LYS A 240 5.56 -7.44 2.76
N VAL A 241 4.33 -7.58 2.30
CA VAL A 241 4.01 -8.13 0.98
C VAL A 241 4.48 -7.19 -0.13
N THR A 242 4.33 -5.88 0.03
CA THR A 242 4.88 -4.89 -0.92
C THR A 242 6.39 -5.02 -1.05
N PHE A 243 7.13 -5.09 0.06
CA PHE A 243 8.59 -5.26 0.00
C PHE A 243 9.02 -6.60 -0.59
N ALA A 244 8.31 -7.69 -0.29
CA ALA A 244 8.57 -8.98 -0.92
C ALA A 244 8.29 -8.94 -2.45
N GLY A 245 7.23 -8.25 -2.87
CA GLY A 245 6.91 -8.00 -4.27
C GLY A 245 7.99 -7.17 -4.98
N LEU A 246 8.48 -6.10 -4.33
CA LEU A 246 9.61 -5.31 -4.84
C LEU A 246 10.89 -6.16 -4.96
N GLY A 247 11.16 -7.04 -4.00
CA GLY A 247 12.28 -7.98 -4.06
C GLY A 247 12.18 -8.94 -5.25
N LYS A 248 10.99 -9.49 -5.50
CA LYS A 248 10.72 -10.35 -6.67
C LYS A 248 10.89 -9.59 -7.99
N LEU A 249 10.39 -8.36 -8.05
CA LEU A 249 10.58 -7.49 -9.22
C LEU A 249 12.07 -7.21 -9.48
N GLY A 250 12.86 -6.96 -8.43
CA GLY A 250 14.31 -6.81 -8.54
C GLY A 250 14.99 -8.08 -9.06
N ALA A 251 14.58 -9.26 -8.60
CA ALA A 251 15.08 -10.54 -9.08
C ALA A 251 14.70 -10.81 -10.55
N ASP A 252 13.47 -10.47 -10.96
CA ASP A 252 13.00 -10.61 -12.35
C ASP A 252 13.78 -9.67 -13.29
N LEU A 253 14.06 -8.43 -12.87
CA LEU A 253 14.91 -7.50 -13.60
C LEU A 253 16.37 -8.01 -13.70
N GLY A 254 16.93 -8.48 -12.58
CA GLY A 254 18.30 -9.02 -12.53
C GLY A 254 18.51 -10.29 -13.34
N SER A 255 17.46 -11.10 -13.51
CA SER A 255 17.47 -12.30 -14.35
C SER A 255 17.15 -12.03 -15.83
N GLY A 256 16.95 -10.76 -16.23
CA GLY A 256 16.66 -10.37 -17.60
C GLY A 256 15.21 -10.64 -18.04
N ASN A 257 14.30 -11.00 -17.12
CA ASN A 257 12.91 -11.31 -17.43
C ASN A 257 12.04 -10.04 -17.48
N LEU A 258 12.35 -9.17 -18.44
CA LEU A 258 11.70 -7.86 -18.62
C LEU A 258 10.19 -7.95 -18.83
N LYS A 259 9.69 -9.06 -19.42
CA LYS A 259 8.26 -9.28 -19.61
C LYS A 259 7.53 -9.45 -18.27
N ARG A 260 8.04 -10.30 -17.37
CA ARG A 260 7.46 -10.49 -16.03
C ARG A 260 7.55 -9.22 -15.18
N ALA A 261 8.68 -8.51 -15.26
CA ALA A 261 8.85 -7.23 -14.57
C ALA A 261 7.83 -6.17 -15.07
N SER A 262 7.60 -6.07 -16.37
CA SER A 262 6.57 -5.19 -16.94
C SER A 262 5.15 -5.60 -16.53
N GLU A 263 4.84 -6.90 -16.50
CA GLU A 263 3.51 -7.41 -16.11
C GLU A 263 3.18 -7.14 -14.64
N SER A 264 4.17 -7.18 -13.75
CA SER A 264 4.01 -6.97 -12.31
C SER A 264 3.87 -5.52 -11.86
N VAL A 265 4.12 -4.55 -12.75
CA VAL A 265 3.96 -3.11 -12.45
C VAL A 265 2.72 -2.58 -13.16
N SER A 266 1.93 -1.80 -12.42
CA SER A 266 0.81 -1.02 -12.95
C SER A 266 1.10 0.47 -12.75
N GLY A 267 0.98 1.25 -13.83
CA GLY A 267 1.14 2.71 -13.78
C GLY A 267 -0.17 3.45 -13.51
N PRO A 268 -0.17 4.78 -13.70
CA PRO A 268 -1.34 5.62 -13.45
C PRO A 268 -2.58 5.20 -14.27
N VAL A 269 -2.37 4.74 -15.52
CA VAL A 269 -3.45 4.31 -16.41
C VAL A 269 -4.00 2.96 -15.96
N GLY A 270 -3.13 2.02 -15.57
CA GLY A 270 -3.55 0.74 -14.99
C GLY A 270 -4.34 0.92 -13.71
N LEU A 271 -3.90 1.82 -12.82
CA LEU A 271 -4.62 2.16 -11.58
C LEU A 271 -5.99 2.81 -11.85
N ALA A 272 -6.09 3.67 -12.87
CA ALA A 272 -7.38 4.22 -13.30
C ALA A 272 -8.32 3.13 -13.85
N GLY A 273 -7.77 2.13 -14.54
CA GLY A 273 -8.49 0.94 -14.99
C GLY A 273 -9.03 0.11 -13.81
N ILE A 274 -8.20 -0.16 -12.81
CA ILE A 274 -8.60 -0.86 -11.57
C ILE A 274 -9.70 -0.07 -10.85
N SER A 275 -9.53 1.24 -10.70
CA SER A 275 -10.54 2.13 -10.13
C SER A 275 -11.87 2.04 -10.89
N ASN A 276 -11.82 2.02 -12.22
CA ASN A 276 -13.04 1.88 -13.03
C ASN A 276 -13.69 0.51 -12.84
N ASN A 277 -12.92 -0.57 -12.79
CA ASN A 277 -13.46 -1.92 -12.59
C ASN A 277 -14.21 -2.01 -11.26
N ILE A 278 -13.63 -1.49 -10.18
CA ILE A 278 -14.28 -1.47 -8.86
C ILE A 278 -15.55 -0.61 -8.88
N LEU A 279 -15.46 0.63 -9.38
CA LEU A 279 -16.60 1.56 -9.35
C LEU A 279 -17.74 1.15 -10.30
N SER A 280 -17.45 0.34 -11.32
CA SER A 280 -18.46 -0.17 -12.26
C SER A 280 -19.31 -1.29 -11.66
N GLU A 281 -18.89 -1.93 -10.56
CA GLU A 281 -19.71 -2.91 -9.82
C GLU A 281 -20.86 -2.27 -9.03
N GLY A 282 -20.92 -0.94 -8.97
CA GLY A 282 -22.00 -0.18 -8.35
C GLY A 282 -21.76 0.20 -6.88
N PRO A 283 -22.79 0.72 -6.18
CA PRO A 283 -22.63 1.30 -4.86
C PRO A 283 -22.10 0.33 -3.79
N GLY A 284 -22.38 -0.97 -3.93
CA GLY A 284 -21.89 -2.01 -3.02
C GLY A 284 -20.37 -2.17 -3.04
N ALA A 285 -19.69 -1.72 -4.10
CA ALA A 285 -18.25 -1.80 -4.23
C ALA A 285 -17.49 -0.63 -3.58
N PHE A 286 -18.19 0.32 -2.95
CA PHE A 286 -17.55 1.48 -2.32
C PHE A 286 -16.53 1.09 -1.23
N SER A 287 -16.78 0.03 -0.47
CA SER A 287 -15.81 -0.47 0.52
C SER A 287 -14.52 -1.00 -0.11
N PHE A 288 -14.63 -1.64 -1.28
CA PHE A 288 -13.45 -2.06 -2.06
C PHE A 288 -12.72 -0.87 -2.66
N TYR A 289 -13.46 0.17 -3.07
CA TYR A 289 -12.86 1.41 -3.54
C TYR A 289 -12.09 2.11 -2.43
N LEU A 290 -12.67 2.25 -1.23
CA LEU A 290 -11.97 2.79 -0.07
C LEU A 290 -10.75 1.95 0.29
N TRP A 291 -10.86 0.63 0.29
CA TRP A 291 -9.69 -0.25 0.48
C TRP A 291 -8.58 0.05 -0.54
N PHE A 292 -8.94 0.20 -1.82
CA PHE A 292 -8.02 0.57 -2.89
C PHE A 292 -7.37 1.94 -2.64
N VAL A 293 -8.13 2.94 -2.16
CA VAL A 293 -7.56 4.24 -1.74
C VAL A 293 -6.55 4.06 -0.60
N GLY A 294 -6.85 3.20 0.38
CA GLY A 294 -5.93 2.86 1.46
C GLY A 294 -4.64 2.20 0.95
N VAL A 295 -4.74 1.29 -0.02
CA VAL A 295 -3.60 0.67 -0.70
C VAL A 295 -2.75 1.72 -1.40
N ILE A 296 -3.35 2.66 -2.14
CA ILE A 296 -2.60 3.75 -2.80
C ILE A 296 -1.92 4.63 -1.73
N SER A 297 -2.61 5.00 -0.66
CA SER A 297 -2.07 5.84 0.41
C SER A 297 -0.85 5.17 1.11
N LEU A 298 -0.95 3.88 1.41
CA LEU A 298 0.17 3.11 1.96
C LEU A 298 1.30 2.97 0.93
N THR A 299 0.98 2.75 -0.33
CA THR A 299 1.96 2.64 -1.41
C THR A 299 2.74 3.94 -1.57
N LEU A 300 2.08 5.10 -1.59
CA LEU A 300 2.72 6.42 -1.59
C LEU A 300 3.65 6.60 -0.38
N THR A 301 3.23 6.13 0.80
CA THR A 301 4.08 6.12 2.00
C THR A 301 5.35 5.32 1.76
N ILE A 302 5.23 4.07 1.30
CA ILE A 302 6.37 3.17 1.09
C ILE A 302 7.33 3.77 0.06
N PHE A 303 6.84 4.20 -1.10
CA PHE A 303 7.67 4.77 -2.15
C PHE A 303 8.33 6.09 -1.74
N ASN A 304 7.64 6.97 -1.01
CA ASN A 304 8.23 8.23 -0.54
C ASN A 304 9.25 8.03 0.59
N VAL A 305 9.29 6.87 1.27
CA VAL A 305 10.35 6.55 2.24
C VAL A 305 11.62 6.03 1.57
N LEU A 306 11.49 5.43 0.37
CA LEU A 306 12.65 4.85 -0.31
C LEU A 306 13.70 5.94 -0.60
N PRO A 307 15.00 5.62 -0.49
CA PRO A 307 16.09 6.56 -0.74
C PRO A 307 16.29 6.82 -2.25
N ILE A 308 15.22 7.19 -2.93
CA ILE A 308 15.19 7.49 -4.36
C ILE A 308 15.26 9.00 -4.51
N PRO A 309 16.25 9.52 -5.25
CA PRO A 309 16.33 10.96 -5.53
C PRO A 309 15.04 11.48 -6.18
N ALA A 310 14.68 12.72 -5.86
CA ALA A 310 13.39 13.38 -6.14
C ALA A 310 12.19 12.98 -5.27
N LEU A 311 12.29 11.94 -4.44
CA LEU A 311 11.32 11.64 -3.39
C LEU A 311 11.83 12.11 -2.02
N ASP A 312 10.92 12.19 -1.04
CA ASP A 312 11.22 12.58 0.34
C ASP A 312 12.34 11.74 0.95
N GLY A 313 12.32 10.43 0.74
CA GLY A 313 13.30 9.48 1.26
C GLY A 313 14.71 9.72 0.71
N GLY A 314 14.83 10.24 -0.51
CA GLY A 314 16.09 10.73 -1.06
C GLY A 314 16.64 11.90 -0.27
N ARG A 315 15.80 12.91 0.04
CA ARG A 315 16.20 14.06 0.86
C ARG A 315 16.48 13.66 2.31
N LEU A 316 15.68 12.74 2.86
CA LEU A 316 15.89 12.16 4.17
C LEU A 316 17.26 11.48 4.26
N LEU A 317 17.69 10.74 3.22
CA LEU A 317 19.02 10.14 3.18
C LEU A 317 20.13 11.18 3.32
N PHE A 318 20.07 12.30 2.57
CA PHE A 318 21.04 13.38 2.68
C PHE A 318 21.05 14.02 4.08
N LEU A 319 19.89 14.22 4.69
CA LEU A 319 19.77 14.74 6.04
C LEU A 319 20.32 13.76 7.11
N VAL A 320 20.12 12.45 6.93
CA VAL A 320 20.72 11.42 7.79
C VAL A 320 22.24 11.42 7.65
N ILE A 321 22.76 11.51 6.42
CA ILE A 321 24.21 11.65 6.17
C ILE A 321 24.75 12.90 6.85
N GLU A 322 24.06 14.04 6.77
CA GLU A 322 24.44 15.27 7.48
C GLU A 322 24.43 15.08 9.00
N ALA A 323 23.40 14.43 9.55
CA ALA A 323 23.27 14.17 10.99
C ALA A 323 24.43 13.31 11.53
N VAL A 324 24.82 12.27 10.78
CA VAL A 324 25.89 11.34 11.17
C VAL A 324 27.28 11.95 10.95
N SER A 325 27.51 12.54 9.77
CA SER A 325 28.82 13.11 9.41
C SER A 325 29.10 14.46 10.09
N ARG A 326 28.06 15.10 10.64
CA ARG A 326 28.07 16.49 11.14
C ARG A 326 28.55 17.51 10.10
N LYS A 327 28.56 17.14 8.82
CA LYS A 327 28.96 17.97 7.69
C LYS A 327 27.82 18.04 6.70
N LYS A 328 27.46 19.27 6.30
CA LYS A 328 26.48 19.48 5.23
C LYS A 328 27.03 18.93 3.93
N VAL A 329 26.23 18.10 3.26
CA VAL A 329 26.48 17.76 1.85
C VAL A 329 26.35 19.04 1.04
N ARG A 330 27.16 19.19 -0.01
CA ARG A 330 27.09 20.39 -0.82
C ARG A 330 25.73 20.46 -1.52
N GLU A 331 25.09 21.61 -1.42
CA GLU A 331 23.73 21.87 -1.93
C GLU A 331 23.64 21.69 -3.46
N ASP A 332 24.72 21.97 -4.18
CA ASP A 332 24.81 21.78 -5.62
C ASP A 332 24.77 20.29 -6.02
N ILE A 333 25.44 19.43 -5.25
CA ILE A 333 25.42 17.98 -5.45
C ILE A 333 24.04 17.41 -5.12
N GLU A 334 23.46 17.80 -3.97
CA GLU A 334 22.11 17.35 -3.59
C GLU A 334 21.09 17.71 -4.67
N ARG A 335 21.08 18.98 -5.11
CA ARG A 335 20.20 19.45 -6.18
C ARG A 335 20.38 18.66 -7.47
N MET A 336 21.63 18.45 -7.92
CA MET A 336 21.92 17.70 -9.15
C MET A 336 21.40 16.26 -9.05
N VAL A 337 21.62 15.58 -7.92
CA VAL A 337 21.15 14.22 -7.69
C VAL A 337 19.62 14.16 -7.72
N HIS A 338 18.93 15.10 -7.07
CA HIS A 338 17.47 15.18 -7.11
C HIS A 338 16.93 15.49 -8.51
N GLN A 339 17.58 16.36 -9.29
CA GLN A 339 17.18 16.66 -10.67
C GLN A 339 17.34 15.46 -11.60
N ILE A 340 18.47 14.74 -11.52
CA ILE A 340 18.70 13.50 -12.28
C ILE A 340 17.66 12.45 -11.87
N GLY A 341 17.43 12.28 -10.57
CA GLY A 341 16.38 11.42 -10.04
C GLY A 341 15.02 11.71 -10.63
N PHE A 342 14.63 12.98 -10.64
CA PHE A 342 13.35 13.43 -11.18
C PHE A 342 13.23 13.10 -12.67
N ALA A 343 14.29 13.33 -13.45
CA ALA A 343 14.31 12.98 -14.87
C ALA A 343 14.16 11.47 -15.10
N VAL A 344 14.82 10.64 -14.28
CA VAL A 344 14.71 9.17 -14.32
C VAL A 344 13.30 8.72 -13.93
N LEU A 345 12.71 9.28 -12.87
CA LEU A 345 11.35 8.97 -12.45
C LEU A 345 10.31 9.33 -13.51
N LEU A 346 10.47 10.48 -14.18
CA LEU A 346 9.61 10.86 -15.31
C LEU A 346 9.75 9.87 -16.47
N ALA A 347 10.98 9.50 -16.84
CA ALA A 347 11.20 8.50 -17.90
C ALA A 347 10.55 7.15 -17.55
N LEU A 348 10.69 6.70 -16.30
CA LEU A 348 10.05 5.48 -15.82
C LEU A 348 8.52 5.58 -15.84
N ALA A 349 7.95 6.72 -15.40
CA ALA A 349 6.52 6.96 -15.44
C ALA A 349 5.97 6.89 -16.88
N PHE A 350 6.69 7.46 -17.85
CA PHE A 350 6.33 7.34 -19.27
C PHE A 350 6.40 5.89 -19.77
N LEU A 351 7.46 5.15 -19.43
CA LEU A 351 7.62 3.74 -19.82
C LEU A 351 6.51 2.85 -19.24
N ILE A 352 6.18 3.01 -17.96
CA ILE A 352 5.10 2.24 -17.32
C ILE A 352 3.75 2.64 -17.93
N THR A 353 3.51 3.92 -18.16
CA THR A 353 2.27 4.39 -18.81
C THR A 353 2.13 3.81 -20.23
N TYR A 354 3.22 3.79 -21.00
CA TYR A 354 3.24 3.15 -22.31
C TYR A 354 2.95 1.64 -22.21
N SER A 355 3.54 0.96 -21.22
CA SER A 355 3.27 -0.45 -20.94
C SER A 355 1.80 -0.69 -20.59
N ASP A 356 1.18 0.15 -19.78
CA ASP A 356 -0.24 0.05 -19.42
C ASP A 356 -1.14 0.18 -20.66
N ILE A 357 -0.87 1.20 -21.49
CA ILE A 357 -1.60 1.42 -22.74
C ILE A 357 -1.48 0.19 -23.64
N ARG A 358 -0.28 -0.36 -23.80
CA ARG A 358 -0.07 -1.57 -24.61
C ARG A 358 -0.83 -2.77 -24.07
N LYS A 359 -0.91 -2.96 -22.75
CA LYS A 359 -1.69 -4.04 -22.12
C LYS A 359 -3.20 -3.89 -22.35
N ILE A 360 -3.70 -2.67 -22.55
CA ILE A 360 -5.13 -2.41 -22.83
C ILE A 360 -5.50 -2.73 -24.29
N PHE A 361 -4.56 -2.53 -25.22
CA PHE A 361 -4.78 -2.76 -26.66
C PHE A 361 -4.27 -4.13 -27.17
N SER A 362 -3.61 -4.90 -26.30
CA SER A 362 -3.22 -6.30 -26.54
C SER A 362 -4.29 -7.24 -26.00
#